data_AF-A0AAW5IIV5-F1
#
_entry.id   AF-A0AAW5IIV5-F1
#
_cell.length_a   1.000
_cell.length_b   1.000
_cell.length_c   1.000
_cell.angle_alpha   90.00
_cell.angle_beta   90.00
_cell.angle_gamma   90.00
#
_symmetry.space_group_name_H-M   'P 1'
#
loop_
_entity.id
_entity.type
_entity.pdbx_description
1 polymer ?
#
loop_
_entity_poly.entity_id
_entity_poly.type
_entity_poly.pdbx_seq_one_letter_code
_entity_poly.pdbx_strand_id
1 'polypeptide(L)'
;MKKLTLMAIAMGMLAFTACTEKKPAAAPAAQVEEVVTDSAFQQAIAGEYKSADGKRIITVNADFTVKTTGLDKDYFKWDMDVKPQGPSANINLIRKGLDAEVKDMVSVDTEEGTLIVKNETYRKAVEEKK
;
A
#
# COMPACT_ATOMS: atom_id res chain seq x y z
N MET A 1 -21.11 -10.71 56.76
CA MET A 1 -22.52 -10.71 56.29
C MET A 1 -22.54 -9.96 54.96
N LYS A 2 -22.64 -10.66 53.81
CA LYS A 2 -23.88 -10.78 52.98
C LYS A 2 -24.49 -9.39 52.71
N LYS A 3 -24.58 -8.82 51.51
CA LYS A 3 -24.82 -9.36 50.16
C LYS A 3 -24.36 -8.31 49.13
N LEU A 4 -23.65 -8.70 48.07
CA LEU A 4 -23.43 -7.87 46.88
C LEU A 4 -24.49 -8.23 45.84
N THR A 5 -25.24 -7.20 45.44
CA THR A 5 -26.43 -7.26 44.60
C THR A 5 -26.06 -7.58 43.15
N LEU A 6 -26.65 -8.65 42.61
CA LEU A 6 -26.68 -8.99 41.18
C LEU A 6 -27.44 -7.91 40.39
N MET A 7 -26.80 -7.30 39.38
CA MET A 7 -27.54 -6.69 38.26
C MET A 7 -27.62 -7.71 37.13
N ALA A 8 -28.81 -8.30 36.98
CA ALA A 8 -29.19 -9.10 35.84
C ALA A 8 -29.54 -8.17 34.67
N ILE A 9 -28.78 -8.25 33.59
CA ILE A 9 -29.13 -7.63 32.31
C ILE A 9 -30.20 -8.52 31.68
N ALA A 10 -31.45 -8.05 31.74
CA ALA A 10 -32.54 -8.64 30.99
C ALA A 10 -32.28 -8.42 29.50
N MET A 11 -31.79 -9.45 28.80
CA MET A 11 -31.81 -9.48 27.35
C MET A 11 -33.28 -9.53 26.92
N GLY A 12 -33.72 -8.41 26.32
CA GLY A 12 -35.04 -8.28 25.74
C GLY A 12 -35.32 -9.42 24.77
N MET A 13 -36.48 -10.05 24.98
CA MET A 13 -37.07 -11.00 24.05
C MET A 13 -37.31 -10.30 22.72
N LEU A 14 -36.62 -10.74 21.66
CA LEU A 14 -37.02 -10.47 20.29
C LEU A 14 -38.04 -11.55 19.91
N ALA A 15 -39.31 -11.16 19.92
CA ALA A 15 -40.39 -11.95 19.36
C ALA A 15 -40.18 -12.07 17.84
N PHE A 16 -39.97 -13.30 17.36
CA PHE A 16 -40.02 -13.61 15.93
C PHE A 16 -41.48 -13.68 15.50
N THR A 17 -41.98 -12.60 14.89
CA THR A 17 -43.17 -12.65 14.04
C THR A 17 -42.73 -12.84 12.59
N ALA A 18 -43.24 -13.92 11.97
CA ALA A 18 -43.02 -14.25 10.58
C ALA A 18 -43.79 -13.28 9.66
N CYS A 19 -43.09 -12.59 8.76
CA CYS A 19 -43.65 -12.10 7.50
C CYS A 19 -42.54 -12.09 6.43
N THR A 20 -42.78 -12.92 5.42
CA THR A 20 -41.99 -13.08 4.21
C THR A 20 -42.08 -11.82 3.34
N GLU A 21 -41.01 -11.02 3.27
CA GLU A 21 -40.61 -10.31 2.05
C GLU A 21 -39.07 -10.24 2.03
N LYS A 22 -38.48 -10.96 1.07
CA LYS A 22 -37.04 -11.14 0.92
C LYS A 22 -36.44 -9.83 0.38
N LYS A 23 -36.23 -8.85 1.25
CA LYS A 23 -35.39 -7.68 0.96
C LYS A 23 -33.95 -8.20 0.79
N PRO A 24 -33.30 -8.02 -0.38
CA PRO A 24 -31.91 -8.41 -0.50
C PRO A 24 -31.11 -7.64 0.55
N ALA A 25 -30.34 -8.39 1.34
CA ALA A 25 -29.33 -7.80 2.21
C ALA A 25 -28.51 -6.84 1.36
N ALA A 26 -28.47 -5.57 1.75
CA ALA A 26 -27.62 -4.59 1.12
C ALA A 26 -26.20 -5.19 1.11
N ALA A 27 -25.62 -5.35 -0.09
CA ALA A 27 -24.23 -5.75 -0.21
C ALA A 27 -23.40 -4.80 0.67
N PRO A 28 -22.42 -5.32 1.44
CA PRO A 28 -21.53 -4.46 2.19
C PRO A 28 -20.93 -3.45 1.20
N ALA A 29 -21.12 -2.17 1.49
CA ALA A 29 -20.52 -1.10 0.70
C ALA A 29 -19.01 -1.36 0.65
N ALA A 30 -18.46 -1.51 -0.55
CA ALA A 30 -17.02 -1.59 -0.74
C ALA A 30 -16.41 -0.34 -0.11
N GLN A 31 -15.63 -0.53 0.95
CA GLN A 31 -14.89 0.56 1.56
C GLN A 31 -13.89 1.05 0.51
N VAL A 32 -14.07 2.28 0.05
CA VAL A 32 -13.11 2.93 -0.85
C VAL A 32 -11.90 3.24 0.01
N GLU A 33 -10.84 2.46 -0.15
CA GLU A 33 -9.57 2.71 0.50
C GLU A 33 -8.99 4.00 -0.10
N GLU A 34 -8.84 5.04 0.74
CA GLU A 34 -8.31 6.33 0.31
C GLU A 34 -6.82 6.18 0.02
N VAL A 35 -6.45 6.35 -1.25
CA VAL A 35 -5.04 6.31 -1.67
C VAL A 35 -4.34 7.57 -1.19
N VAL A 36 -3.30 7.42 -0.39
CA VAL A 36 -2.46 8.56 0.04
C VAL A 36 -1.72 9.12 -1.17
N THR A 37 -1.82 10.44 -1.37
CA THR A 37 -1.19 11.14 -2.50
C THR A 37 -0.27 12.27 -2.03
N ASP A 38 0.82 12.47 -2.78
CA ASP A 38 1.70 13.63 -2.68
C ASP A 38 2.32 13.88 -4.06
N SER A 39 1.79 14.87 -4.79
CA SER A 39 2.21 15.11 -6.17
C SER A 39 3.66 15.52 -6.31
N ALA A 40 4.24 16.23 -5.33
CA ALA A 40 5.64 16.62 -5.39
C ALA A 40 6.54 15.40 -5.23
N PHE A 41 6.24 14.55 -4.24
CA PHE A 41 6.98 13.32 -4.02
C PHE A 41 6.82 12.33 -5.16
N GLN A 42 5.60 12.15 -5.68
CA GLN A 42 5.31 11.30 -6.85
C GLN A 42 6.16 11.67 -8.07
N GLN A 43 6.34 12.97 -8.33
CA GLN A 43 7.20 13.44 -9.42
C GLN A 43 8.69 13.24 -9.08
N ALA A 44 9.09 13.51 -7.84
CA ALA A 44 10.48 13.38 -7.42
C ALA A 44 10.98 11.93 -7.46
N ILE A 45 10.14 10.96 -7.07
CA ILE A 45 10.48 9.53 -7.12
C ILE A 45 10.40 8.95 -8.54
N ALA A 46 9.62 9.53 -9.45
CA ALA A 46 9.44 8.96 -10.78
C ALA A 46 10.76 8.88 -11.55
N GLY A 47 11.09 7.71 -12.06
CA GLY A 47 12.28 7.47 -12.89
C GLY A 47 12.74 6.02 -12.91
N GLU A 48 13.84 5.80 -13.62
CA GLU A 48 14.46 4.49 -13.79
C GLU A 48 15.60 4.29 -12.78
N TYR A 49 15.47 3.27 -11.92
CA TYR A 49 16.45 2.90 -10.91
C TYR A 49 17.16 1.61 -11.31
N LYS A 50 18.50 1.64 -11.34
CA LYS A 50 19.34 0.52 -11.80
C LYS A 50 20.15 -0.07 -10.66
N SER A 51 20.29 -1.39 -10.65
CA SER A 51 21.29 -2.09 -9.83
C SER A 51 22.70 -1.69 -10.25
N ALA A 52 23.68 -1.98 -9.40
CA ALA A 52 25.09 -1.67 -9.66
C ALA A 52 25.64 -2.32 -10.95
N ASP A 53 25.14 -3.52 -11.30
CA ASP A 53 25.50 -4.22 -12.54
C ASP A 53 24.64 -3.84 -13.76
N GLY A 54 23.64 -2.97 -13.57
CA GLY A 54 22.73 -2.51 -14.62
C GLY A 54 21.76 -3.57 -15.15
N LYS A 55 21.78 -4.81 -14.63
CA LYS A 55 20.95 -5.92 -15.13
C LYS A 55 19.53 -5.87 -14.58
N ARG A 56 19.33 -5.17 -13.45
CA ARG A 56 18.06 -5.06 -12.76
C ARG A 56 17.59 -3.62 -12.77
N ILE A 57 16.35 -3.44 -13.19
CA ILE A 57 15.75 -2.13 -13.39
C ILE A 57 14.39 -2.09 -12.70
N ILE A 58 14.16 -1.03 -11.94
CA ILE A 58 12.86 -0.68 -11.37
C ILE A 58 12.51 0.70 -11.91
N THR A 59 11.50 0.78 -12.78
CA THR A 59 10.94 2.03 -13.25
C THR A 59 9.74 2.37 -12.37
N VAL A 60 9.85 3.44 -11.60
CA VAL A 60 8.76 3.98 -10.78
C VAL A 60 8.13 5.13 -11.54
N ASN A 61 6.82 5.13 -11.74
CA ASN A 61 6.10 6.21 -12.41
C ASN A 61 5.29 7.03 -11.41
N ALA A 62 5.06 8.32 -11.69
CA ALA A 62 4.32 9.21 -10.80
C ALA A 62 2.83 8.80 -10.60
N ASP A 63 2.28 7.99 -11.52
CA ASP A 63 0.90 7.52 -11.53
C ASP A 63 0.67 6.24 -10.70
N PHE A 64 1.55 5.95 -9.76
CA PHE A 64 1.57 4.74 -8.92
C PHE A 64 1.90 3.45 -9.64
N THR A 65 2.27 3.46 -10.92
CA THR A 65 2.68 2.23 -11.62
C THR A 65 4.19 1.97 -11.46
N VAL A 66 4.55 0.68 -11.55
CA VAL A 66 5.93 0.21 -11.53
C VAL A 66 6.15 -0.75 -12.69
N LYS A 67 7.35 -0.72 -13.30
CA LYS A 67 7.82 -1.76 -14.21
C LYS A 67 9.14 -2.30 -13.70
N THR A 68 9.32 -3.62 -13.77
CA THR A 68 10.54 -4.29 -13.34
C THR A 68 11.16 -5.06 -14.50
N THR A 69 12.49 -5.15 -14.52
CA THR A 69 13.26 -5.95 -15.48
C THR A 69 14.39 -6.65 -14.74
N GLY A 70 14.51 -7.97 -14.90
CA GLY A 70 15.61 -8.76 -14.34
C GLY A 70 15.52 -9.06 -12.83
N LEU A 71 14.42 -8.67 -12.16
CA LEU A 71 14.18 -8.99 -10.76
C LEU A 71 13.45 -10.34 -10.63
N ASP A 72 13.64 -11.03 -9.50
CA ASP A 72 12.85 -12.23 -9.15
C ASP A 72 11.37 -11.93 -8.86
N LYS A 73 11.05 -10.64 -8.64
CA LYS A 73 9.72 -10.16 -8.30
C LYS A 73 9.26 -9.14 -9.33
N ASP A 74 8.08 -9.39 -9.87
CA ASP A 74 7.41 -8.48 -10.81
C ASP A 74 6.52 -7.49 -10.06
N TYR A 75 7.09 -6.36 -9.67
CA TYR A 75 6.31 -5.24 -9.12
C TYR A 75 5.60 -4.50 -10.25
N PHE A 76 4.33 -4.15 -10.02
CA PHE A 76 3.49 -3.44 -10.99
C PHE A 76 2.87 -2.13 -10.45
N LYS A 77 2.88 -1.93 -9.13
CA LYS A 77 2.33 -0.75 -8.46
C LYS A 77 3.21 -0.33 -7.29
N TRP A 78 3.13 0.93 -6.89
CA TRP A 78 3.63 1.40 -5.60
C TRP A 78 2.57 2.23 -4.87
N ASP A 79 2.66 2.29 -3.55
CA ASP A 79 1.83 3.18 -2.74
C ASP A 79 2.58 3.73 -1.52
N MET A 80 1.90 4.63 -0.80
CA MET A 80 2.36 5.21 0.45
C MET A 80 1.30 4.93 1.51
N ASP A 81 1.72 4.46 2.69
CA ASP A 81 0.79 4.35 3.83
C ASP A 81 0.68 5.69 4.59
N VAL A 82 1.70 6.54 4.48
CA VAL A 82 1.76 7.87 5.11
C VAL A 82 2.36 8.90 4.16
N LYS A 83 1.94 10.16 4.31
CA LYS A 83 2.49 11.26 3.51
C LYS A 83 3.96 11.51 3.87
N PRO A 84 4.89 11.54 2.88
CA PRO A 84 6.29 11.86 3.11
C PRO A 84 6.48 13.22 3.77
N GLN A 85 7.48 13.34 4.65
CA GLN A 85 7.82 14.59 5.36
C GLN A 85 9.09 15.24 4.81
N GLY A 86 9.69 14.66 3.77
CA GLY A 86 10.96 15.07 3.20
C GLY A 86 11.35 14.18 2.01
N PRO A 87 12.61 14.29 1.54
CA PRO A 87 13.09 13.54 0.37
C PRO A 87 13.25 12.03 0.64
N SER A 88 13.45 11.64 1.90
CA SER A 88 13.55 10.25 2.30
C SER A 88 12.23 9.73 2.88
N ALA A 89 11.77 8.57 2.42
CA ALA A 89 10.54 7.94 2.87
C ALA A 89 10.58 6.42 2.75
N ASN A 90 9.63 5.74 3.39
CA ASN A 90 9.31 4.35 3.10
C ASN A 90 8.05 4.31 2.22
N ILE A 91 8.11 3.54 1.14
CA ILE A 91 6.97 3.26 0.26
C ILE A 91 6.79 1.74 0.17
N ASN A 92 5.67 1.29 -0.39
CA ASN A 92 5.50 -0.12 -0.73
C ASN A 92 5.66 -0.33 -2.24
N LEU A 93 6.48 -1.30 -2.64
CA LEU A 93 6.39 -1.89 -3.98
C LEU A 93 5.42 -3.08 -3.91
N ILE A 94 4.55 -3.17 -4.90
CA ILE A 94 3.41 -4.06 -4.88
C ILE A 94 3.49 -5.03 -6.05
N ARG A 95 3.39 -6.32 -5.72
CA ARG A 95 3.38 -7.42 -6.67
C ARG A 95 2.13 -8.27 -6.48
N LYS A 96 1.78 -9.04 -7.50
CA LYS A 96 0.68 -10.01 -7.39
C LYS A 96 1.11 -11.13 -6.45
N GLY A 97 0.28 -11.43 -5.46
CA GLY A 97 0.32 -12.68 -4.71
C GLY A 97 -0.72 -13.65 -5.23
N LEU A 98 -0.85 -14.80 -4.57
CA LEU A 98 -1.80 -15.84 -4.97
C LEU A 98 -3.25 -15.38 -4.81
N ASP A 99 -3.58 -14.87 -3.62
CA ASP A 99 -4.94 -14.50 -3.24
C ASP A 99 -5.13 -12.99 -3.06
N ALA A 100 -4.03 -12.26 -2.89
CA ALA A 100 -4.02 -10.82 -2.64
C ALA A 100 -2.71 -10.18 -3.14
N GLU A 101 -2.71 -8.86 -3.26
CA GLU A 101 -1.50 -8.10 -3.52
C GLU A 101 -0.54 -8.20 -2.33
N VAL A 102 0.76 -8.30 -2.61
CA VAL A 102 1.80 -8.33 -1.58
C VAL A 102 2.55 -7.01 -1.61
N LYS A 103 2.58 -6.34 -0.44
CA LYS A 103 3.34 -5.12 -0.20
C LYS A 103 4.73 -5.47 0.32
N ASP A 104 5.76 -5.04 -0.39
CA ASP A 104 7.15 -5.10 0.04
C ASP A 104 7.61 -3.65 0.33
N MET A 105 7.83 -3.33 1.60
CA MET A 105 8.30 -2.00 2.00
C MET A 105 9.74 -1.78 1.54
N VAL A 106 10.01 -0.60 0.98
CA VAL A 106 11.33 -0.19 0.50
C VAL A 106 11.61 1.24 0.95
N SER A 107 12.89 1.55 1.14
CA SER A 107 13.33 2.90 1.47
C SER A 107 13.74 3.63 0.19
N VAL A 108 13.37 4.89 0.09
CA VAL A 108 13.72 5.75 -1.03
C VAL A 108 14.30 7.05 -0.49
N ASP A 109 15.29 7.59 -1.22
CA ASP A 109 15.73 8.96 -1.07
C ASP A 109 15.68 9.65 -2.44
N THR A 110 14.78 10.62 -2.59
CA THR A 110 14.58 11.32 -3.87
C THR A 110 15.66 12.36 -4.16
N GLU A 111 16.40 12.81 -3.15
CA GLU A 111 17.51 13.75 -3.30
C GLU A 111 18.78 13.04 -3.75
N GLU A 112 19.10 11.90 -3.12
CA GLU A 112 20.21 11.05 -3.54
C GLU A 112 19.88 10.17 -4.76
N GLY A 113 18.60 10.09 -5.12
CA GLY A 113 18.10 9.23 -6.19
C GLY A 113 18.33 7.75 -5.88
N THR A 114 18.09 7.31 -4.64
CA THR A 114 18.28 5.93 -4.23
C THR A 114 16.97 5.22 -3.94
N LEU A 115 16.92 3.93 -4.24
CA LEU A 115 15.83 3.01 -3.88
C LEU A 115 16.45 1.73 -3.32
N ILE A 116 16.17 1.41 -2.06
CA ILE A 116 16.76 0.26 -1.37
C ILE A 116 15.73 -0.86 -1.26
N VAL A 117 15.97 -1.95 -1.99
CA VAL A 117 15.10 -3.12 -2.02
C VAL A 117 15.87 -4.31 -1.46
N LYS A 118 15.42 -4.86 -0.31
CA LYS A 118 16.07 -6.00 0.36
C LYS A 118 17.59 -5.84 0.53
N ASN A 119 18.04 -4.71 1.08
CA ASN A 119 19.44 -4.35 1.30
C ASN A 119 20.28 -4.12 0.03
N GLU A 120 19.66 -4.07 -1.14
CA GLU A 120 20.34 -3.64 -2.36
C GLU A 120 19.93 -2.23 -2.75
N THR A 121 20.92 -1.40 -3.02
CA THR A 121 20.72 -0.04 -3.52
C THR A 121 20.61 -0.03 -5.03
N TYR A 122 19.50 0.51 -5.53
CA TYR A 122 19.31 0.90 -6.91
C TYR A 122 19.47 2.42 -7.00
N ARG A 123 20.13 2.88 -8.07
CA ARG A 123 20.34 4.32 -8.30
C ARG A 123 19.54 4.80 -9.48
N LYS A 124 18.86 5.93 -9.30
CA LYS A 124 18.14 6.64 -10.35
C LYS A 124 19.14 7.09 -11.42
N ALA A 125 18.82 6.82 -12.68
CA ALA A 125 19.61 7.37 -13.78
C ALA A 125 19.53 8.91 -13.70
N VAL A 126 20.68 9.57 -13.66
CA VAL A 126 20.74 11.02 -13.79
C VAL A 126 20.46 11.34 -15.25
N GLU A 127 19.44 12.15 -15.52
CA GLU A 127 19.30 12.73 -16.85
C GLU A 127 20.55 13.57 -17.12
N GLU A 128 21.39 13.15 -18.07
CA GLU A 128 22.45 13.99 -18.58
C GLU A 128 21.80 15.26 -19.13
N LYS A 129 21.98 16.39 -18.43
CA LYS A 129 21.60 17.70 -18.95
C LYS A 129 22.41 17.92 -20.23
N LYS A 130 21.75 17.76 -21.38
CA LYS A 130 22.27 18.15 -22.68
C LYS A 130 22.40 19.66 -22.80
#